data_AF-A0A2V8Y7X3-F1
#
_entry.id   AF-A0A2V8Y7X3-F1
#
_cell.length_a   1.000
_cell.length_b   1.000
_cell.length_c   1.000
_cell.angle_alpha   90.00
_cell.angle_beta   90.00
_cell.angle_gamma   90.00
#
_symmetry.space_group_name_H-M   'P 1'
#
loop_
_entity.id
_entity.type
_entity.pdbx_description
1 polymer ?
#
loop_
_entity_poly.entity_id
_entity_poly.type
_entity_poly.pdbx_seq_one_letter_code
_entity_poly.pdbx_strand_id
1 'polypeptide(L)' 'MTPLSLRVLRLFGEMGEDRLDLHVLFEAAGNEPSERQRVLDAIDELVREGMLDACGADFYALTEKGKRQSLGE' A
#
# COMPACT_ATOMS: atom_id res chain seq x y z
N MET A 1 8.92 2.94 8.21
CA MET A 1 8.73 1.73 7.40
C MET A 1 8.56 0.49 8.26
N THR A 2 7.31 0.14 8.53
CA THR A 2 6.96 -1.15 9.13
C THR A 2 7.14 -2.29 8.11
N PRO A 3 7.33 -3.55 8.55
CA PRO A 3 7.35 -4.71 7.64
C PRO A 3 6.04 -4.86 6.84
N LEU A 4 4.94 -4.29 7.33
CA LEU A 4 3.66 -4.22 6.63
C LEU A 4 3.66 -3.20 5.49
N SER A 5 4.22 -2.00 5.67
CA SER A 5 4.36 -1.01 4.60
C SER A 5 5.14 -1.58 3.41
N LEU A 6 6.21 -2.32 3.68
CA LEU A 6 6.98 -3.03 2.65
C LEU A 6 6.19 -4.14 1.97
N ARG A 7 5.37 -4.89 2.72
CA ARG A 7 4.52 -5.94 2.17
C ARG A 7 3.43 -5.36 1.27
N VAL A 8 2.80 -4.26 1.69
CA VAL A 8 1.82 -3.50 0.88
C VAL A 8 2.48 -3.01 -0.40
N LEU A 9 3.63 -2.33 -0.31
CA LEU A 9 4.38 -1.86 -1.49
C LEU A 9 4.73 -3.00 -2.46
N ARG A 10 5.19 -4.15 -1.96
CA ARG A 10 5.43 -5.33 -2.82
C ARG A 10 4.17 -5.83 -3.50
N LEU A 11 3.02 -5.80 -2.81
CA LEU A 11 1.75 -6.24 -3.36
C LEU A 11 1.32 -5.36 -4.55
N PHE A 12 1.49 -4.04 -4.44
CA PHE A 12 1.34 -3.11 -5.55
C PHE A 12 2.28 -3.45 -6.72
N GLY A 13 3.55 -3.76 -6.41
CA GLY A 13 4.54 -4.15 -7.42
C GLY A 13 4.24 -5.50 -8.10
N GLU A 14 3.80 -6.51 -7.34
CA GLU A 14 3.47 -7.86 -7.83
C GLU A 14 2.19 -7.87 -8.67
N MET A 15 1.17 -7.08 -8.31
CA MET A 15 -0.02 -6.93 -9.14
C MET A 15 0.26 -6.14 -10.43
N GLY A 16 1.37 -5.38 -10.49
CA GLY A 16 1.69 -4.51 -11.62
C GLY A 16 0.68 -3.37 -11.81
N GLU A 17 -0.22 -3.19 -10.84
CA GLU A 17 -1.23 -2.15 -10.86
C GLU A 17 -0.71 -0.93 -10.10
N ASP A 18 -0.64 0.20 -10.80
CA ASP A 18 -0.34 1.50 -10.22
C ASP A 18 -1.44 2.00 -9.28
N ARG A 19 -2.58 1.31 -9.19
CA ARG A 19 -3.71 1.67 -8.34
C ARG A 19 -4.33 0.41 -7.75
N LEU A 20 -4.52 0.41 -6.43
CA LEU A 20 -5.26 -0.63 -5.74
C LEU A 20 -6.31 -0.01 -4.82
N ASP A 21 -7.44 -0.68 -4.73
CA ASP A 21 -8.44 -0.43 -3.70
C ASP A 21 -7.91 -0.87 -2.34
N LEU A 22 -8.21 -0.06 -1.33
CA LEU A 22 -8.00 -0.36 0.08
C LEU A 22 -8.66 -1.70 0.45
N HIS A 23 -9.78 -2.03 -0.18
CA HIS A 23 -10.45 -3.32 -0.01
C HIS A 23 -9.56 -4.50 -0.43
N VAL A 24 -8.89 -4.41 -1.58
CA VAL A 24 -7.98 -5.44 -2.07
C VAL A 24 -6.76 -5.55 -1.17
N LEU A 25 -6.25 -4.42 -0.68
CA LEU A 25 -5.15 -4.42 0.30
C LEU A 25 -5.53 -5.12 1.60
N PHE A 26 -6.74 -4.90 2.12
CA PHE A 26 -7.23 -5.63 3.28
C PHE A 26 -7.43 -7.12 3.00
N GLU A 27 -7.96 -7.49 1.85
CA GLU A 27 -8.17 -8.88 1.48
C GLU A 27 -6.85 -9.64 1.33
N ALA A 28 -5.84 -8.99 0.74
CA ALA A 28 -4.51 -9.56 0.54
C ALA A 28 -3.64 -9.57 1.81
N ALA A 29 -3.83 -8.59 2.71
CA ALA A 29 -3.11 -8.54 3.98
C ALA A 29 -3.67 -9.52 5.01
N GLY A 30 -4.98 -9.79 4.97
CA GLY A 30 -5.68 -10.67 5.89
C GLY A 30 -6.93 -10.02 6.47
N ASN A 31 -8.00 -10.80 6.60
CA ASN A 31 -9.32 -10.29 6.95
C ASN A 31 -9.50 -10.01 8.47
N GLU A 32 -8.42 -10.04 9.27
CA GLU A 32 -8.51 -9.75 10.69
C GLU A 32 -8.64 -8.23 10.94
N PRO A 33 -9.45 -7.81 11.93
CA PRO A 33 -9.62 -6.39 12.26
C PRO A 33 -8.30 -5.74 12.70
N SER A 34 -7.43 -6.50 13.38
CA SER A 34 -6.08 -6.07 13.77
C SER A 34 -5.16 -5.85 12.57
N GLU A 35 -5.34 -6.61 11.49
CA GLU A 35 -4.54 -6.48 10.26
C GLU A 35 -5.01 -5.28 9.45
N ARG A 36 -6.32 -5.06 9.34
CA ARG A 36 -6.88 -3.87 8.68
C ARG A 36 -6.35 -2.57 9.29
N GLN A 37 -6.30 -2.50 10.62
CA GLN A 37 -5.77 -1.32 11.31
C GLN A 37 -4.29 -1.09 11.00
N ARG A 38 -3.50 -2.17 10.92
CA ARG A 38 -2.08 -2.12 10.57
C ARG A 38 -1.84 -1.74 9.11
N VAL A 39 -2.71 -2.18 8.20
CA VAL A 39 -2.67 -1.78 6.78
C VAL A 39 -2.99 -0.31 6.62
N LEU A 40 -3.99 0.22 7.34
CA LEU A 40 -4.32 1.64 7.36
C LEU A 40 -3.15 2.49 7.87
N ASP A 41 -2.53 2.08 8.98
CA ASP A 41 -1.36 2.77 9.54
C ASP A 41 -0.18 2.78 8.55
N ALA A 42 0.07 1.65 7.89
CA ALA A 42 1.08 1.54 6.84
C ALA A 42 0.78 2.42 5.63
N ILE A 43 -0.47 2.49 5.17
CA ILE A 43 -0.88 3.34 4.04
C ILE A 43 -0.78 4.82 4.42
N ASP A 44 -1.19 5.23 5.62
CA ASP A 44 -1.05 6.60 6.11
C ASP A 44 0.43 7.04 6.12
N GLU A 45 1.32 6.17 6.61
CA GLU A 45 2.76 6.40 6.57
C GLU A 45 3.26 6.56 5.12
N LEU A 46 2.88 5.65 4.21
CA LEU A 46 3.29 5.71 2.81
C LEU A 46 2.75 6.94 2.06
N VAL A 47 1.52 7.37 2.36
CA VAL A 47 0.93 8.59 1.78
C VAL A 47 1.67 9.82 2.31
N ARG A 48 1.99 9.88 3.60
CA ARG A 48 2.79 10.96 4.19
C ARG A 48 4.21 11.02 3.64
N GLU A 49 4.82 9.88 3.35
CA GLU A 49 6.14 9.79 2.72
C GLU A 49 6.11 10.14 1.22
N GLY A 50 4.92 10.26 0.62
CA GLY A 50 4.70 10.53 -0.80
C GLY A 50 4.97 9.32 -1.70
N MET A 51 4.91 8.11 -1.14
CA MET A 51 5.04 6.83 -1.84
C MET A 51 3.71 6.33 -2.40
N LEU A 52 2.60 6.69 -1.73
CA LEU A 52 1.24 6.49 -2.18
C LEU A 52 0.55 7.85 -2.37
N ASP A 53 -0.33 7.91 -3.35
CA ASP A 53 -1.24 9.02 -3.59
C ASP A 53 -2.68 8.54 -3.33
N ALA A 54 -3.39 9.21 -2.43
CA ALA A 54 -4.78 8.89 -2.14
C ALA A 54 -5.66 9.43 -3.28
N CYS A 55 -5.91 8.59 -4.29
CA CYS A 55 -6.71 8.91 -5.46
C CYS A 55 -8.21 8.59 -5.22
N GLY A 56 -8.74 8.97 -4.06
CA GLY A 56 -10.14 8.73 -3.67
C GLY A 56 -10.29 8.41 -2.18
N ALA A 57 -11.51 8.05 -1.76
CA ALA A 57 -11.79 7.62 -0.38
C ALA A 57 -11.22 6.23 -0.07
N ASP A 58 -11.18 5.35 -1.07
CA ASP A 58 -10.76 3.95 -0.93
C ASP A 58 -9.71 3.52 -1.97
N PHE A 59 -9.26 4.44 -2.84
CA PHE A 59 -8.30 4.12 -3.90
C PHE A 59 -6.94 4.75 -3.60
N TYR A 60 -5.90 3.94 -3.65
CA TYR A 60 -4.52 4.39 -3.49
C TYR A 60 -3.72 4.11 -4.75
N ALA A 61 -3.04 5.12 -5.25
CA ALA A 61 -2.14 5.01 -6.38
C ALA A 61 -0.69 4.95 -5.91
N LEU A 62 0.10 4.02 -6.47
CA LEU A 62 1.53 3.99 -6.25
C LEU A 62 2.17 5.17 -7.00
N THR A 63 2.96 5.98 -6.31
CA THR A 63 3.73 7.05 -6.96
C THR A 63 5.02 6.49 -7.54
N GLU A 64 5.70 7.24 -8.42
CA GLU A 64 7.02 6.86 -8.93
C GLU A 64 8.03 6.58 -7.80
N LYS A 65 7.90 7.27 -6.66
CA LYS A 65 8.69 7.04 -5.45
C LYS A 65 8.41 5.66 -4.84
N GLY A 66 7.13 5.32 -4.65
CA GLY A 66 6.73 4.00 -4.16
C GLY A 66 7.15 2.89 -5.12
N LYS A 67 7.03 3.13 -6.44
CA LYS A 67 7.40 2.20 -7.51
C LYS A 67 8.88 1.84 -7.50
N ARG A 68 9.74 2.83 -7.25
CA ARG A 68 11.19 2.62 -7.09
C ARG A 68 11.55 1.80 -5.85
N GLN A 69 10.68 1.76 -4.86
CA GLN A 69 10.91 1.03 -3.63
C GLN A 69 10.27 -0.36 -3.65
N SER A 70 9.19 -0.54 -4.41
CA SER A 70 8.56 -1.84 -4.63
C SER A 70 9.31 -2.69 -5.66
N LEU A 71 9.86 -2.10 -6.72
CA LEU A 71 10.95 -2.70 -7.50
C LEU A 71 12.27 -2.41 -6.78
N GLY A 72 12.68 -3.27 -5.85
CA GLY A 72 14.04 -3.22 -5.34
C GLY A 72 15.04 -3.22 -6.50
N GLU A 73 15.91 -2.21 -6.53
CA GLU A 73 17.03 -2.08 -7.48
C GLU A 73 17.95 -3.32 -7.49
#